data_AF-A0A954HIH7-F1
#
_entry.id   AF-A0A954HIH7-F1
#
_cell.length_a   1.000
_cell.length_b   1.000
_cell.length_c   1.000
_cell.angle_alpha   90.00
_cell.angle_beta   90.00
_cell.angle_gamma   90.00
#
_symmetry.space_group_name_H-M   'P 1'
#
loop_
_entity.id
_entity.type
_entity.pdbx_description
1 polymer ?
#
loop_
_entity_poly.entity_id
_entity_poly.type
_entity_poly.pdbx_seq_one_letter_code
_entity_poly.pdbx_strand_id
1 'polypeptide(L)'
;DKLLQQLRALPEGDIYEQLANQQLRRLGDRVPSAILPQLDWYPLNFAFEPTLPVSSYPGEAKSQVPLRLVRDTAEKVVNVLLVPFHVFARWCDQAPEFRLNRLRFAVRNDCMTIVHGHPLPPILGELFVEQEGLVFPAGWTWSPAIPATMLRKLLQLEEGDLCIARADTPGDSSESELPTLEHVSSSQFVHCQRSAIRATLASLSMNQSGSGGAQ
;
A
#
# COMPACT_ATOMS: atom_id res chain seq x y z
N ASP A 1 8.58 35.61 -31.77
CA ASP A 1 8.02 34.25 -31.57
C ASP A 1 7.38 33.99 -30.21
N LYS A 2 8.09 34.19 -29.08
CA LYS A 2 7.53 33.93 -27.73
C LYS A 2 6.23 34.71 -27.42
N LEU A 3 6.13 35.97 -27.85
CA LEU A 3 4.95 36.80 -27.65
C LEU A 3 3.72 36.29 -28.42
N LEU A 4 3.90 35.81 -29.66
CA LEU A 4 2.81 35.26 -30.47
C LEU A 4 2.25 33.97 -29.87
N GLN A 5 3.11 33.13 -29.29
CA GLN A 5 2.67 31.94 -28.55
C GLN A 5 1.83 32.30 -27.33
N GLN A 6 2.20 33.36 -26.61
CA GLN A 6 1.45 33.83 -25.44
C GLN A 6 0.08 34.41 -25.84
N LEU A 7 0.02 35.17 -26.94
CA LEU A 7 -1.25 35.74 -27.41
C LEU A 7 -2.23 34.68 -27.93
N ARG A 8 -1.74 33.58 -28.50
CA ARG A 8 -2.59 32.44 -28.91
C ARG A 8 -3.26 31.70 -27.75
N ALA A 9 -2.82 31.93 -26.51
CA ALA A 9 -3.46 31.35 -25.33
C ALA A 9 -4.73 32.09 -24.91
N LEU A 10 -5.00 33.28 -25.47
CA LEU A 10 -6.23 34.02 -25.22
C LEU A 10 -7.38 33.39 -26.03
N PRO A 11 -8.48 32.95 -25.38
CA PRO A 11 -9.63 32.41 -26.08
C PRO A 11 -10.31 33.50 -26.92
N GLU A 12 -10.78 33.12 -28.11
CA GLU A 12 -11.62 33.96 -29.00
C GLU A 12 -11.01 35.30 -29.44
N GLY A 13 -9.69 35.38 -29.63
CA GLY A 13 -9.00 36.59 -30.11
C GLY A 13 -8.41 36.43 -31.51
N ASP A 14 -8.74 37.36 -32.42
CA ASP A 14 -8.03 37.51 -33.69
C ASP A 14 -6.78 38.37 -33.54
N ILE A 15 -5.65 37.87 -34.05
CA ILE A 15 -4.37 38.59 -33.98
C ILE A 15 -4.19 39.38 -35.27
N TYR A 16 -3.90 40.67 -35.14
CA TYR A 16 -3.59 41.57 -36.25
C TYR A 16 -2.17 42.13 -36.12
N GLU A 17 -1.52 42.34 -37.25
CA GLU A 17 -0.29 43.10 -37.39
C GLU A 17 -0.63 44.50 -37.91
N GLN A 18 -0.10 45.52 -37.24
CA GLN A 18 -0.25 46.90 -37.67
C GLN A 18 0.80 47.23 -38.74
N LEU A 19 0.33 47.66 -39.91
CA LEU A 19 1.13 48.12 -41.03
C LEU A 19 1.19 49.66 -41.05
N ALA A 20 1.91 50.21 -42.03
CA ALA A 20 1.91 51.65 -42.28
C ALA A 20 0.48 52.20 -42.50
N ASN A 21 0.28 53.49 -42.20
CA ASN A 21 -1.00 54.19 -42.36
C ASN A 21 -2.16 53.57 -41.56
N GLN A 22 -1.87 53.01 -40.38
CA GLN A 22 -2.87 52.42 -39.47
C GLN A 22 -3.62 51.23 -40.07
N GLN A 23 -3.14 50.64 -41.17
CA GLN A 23 -3.76 49.44 -41.73
C GLN A 23 -3.49 48.23 -40.83
N LEU A 24 -4.48 47.35 -40.71
CA LEU A 24 -4.39 46.09 -39.98
C LEU A 24 -4.43 44.93 -40.97
N ARG A 25 -3.49 44.00 -40.79
CA ARG A 25 -3.46 42.73 -41.50
C ARG A 25 -3.63 41.61 -40.50
N ARG A 26 -4.63 40.74 -40.68
CA ARG A 26 -4.80 39.57 -39.82
C ARG A 26 -3.57 38.67 -39.95
N LEU A 27 -3.10 38.13 -38.83
CA LEU A 27 -1.91 37.30 -38.80
C LEU A 27 -2.13 36.04 -39.65
N GLY A 28 -1.39 35.92 -40.76
CA GLY A 28 -1.54 34.83 -41.73
C GLY A 28 -2.08 35.27 -43.09
N ASP A 29 -2.74 36.44 -43.15
CA ASP A 29 -3.21 37.01 -44.41
C ASP A 29 -2.09 37.78 -45.12
N ARG A 30 -2.20 37.88 -46.44
CA ARG A 30 -1.20 38.59 -47.28
C ARG A 30 -1.60 40.01 -47.61
N VAL A 31 -2.87 40.37 -47.44
CA VAL A 31 -3.42 41.68 -47.77
C VAL A 31 -4.03 42.34 -46.53
N PRO A 32 -3.97 43.67 -46.41
CA PRO A 32 -4.66 44.40 -45.34
C PRO A 32 -6.16 44.14 -45.40
N SER A 33 -6.78 43.90 -44.24
CA SER A 33 -8.21 43.57 -44.13
C SER A 33 -9.00 44.58 -43.31
N ALA A 34 -8.33 45.44 -42.53
CA ALA A 34 -8.98 46.47 -41.73
C ALA A 34 -8.09 47.71 -41.54
N ILE A 35 -8.64 48.75 -40.91
CA ILE A 35 -7.93 49.95 -40.47
C ILE A 35 -8.10 50.04 -38.95
N LEU A 36 -7.04 50.39 -38.23
CA LEU A 36 -7.05 50.55 -36.80
C LEU A 36 -7.90 51.78 -36.43
N PRO A 37 -9.05 51.60 -35.78
CA PRO A 37 -9.85 52.74 -35.32
C PRO A 37 -9.10 53.49 -34.22
N GLN A 38 -9.42 54.77 -34.05
CA GLN A 38 -8.90 55.56 -32.94
C GLN A 38 -9.57 55.06 -31.65
N LEU A 39 -8.79 54.36 -30.83
CA LEU A 39 -9.23 53.74 -29.58
C LEU A 39 -8.33 54.19 -28.43
N ASP A 40 -8.92 54.30 -27.25
CA ASP A 40 -8.16 54.44 -26.02
C ASP A 40 -7.64 53.05 -25.61
N TRP A 41 -6.33 52.89 -25.64
CA TRP A 41 -5.68 51.64 -25.28
C TRP A 41 -5.52 51.52 -23.78
N TYR A 42 -6.05 50.44 -23.20
CA TYR A 42 -5.91 50.12 -21.79
C TYR A 42 -4.93 48.95 -21.59
N PRO A 43 -4.16 48.94 -20.49
CA PRO A 43 -3.39 47.78 -20.07
C PRO A 43 -4.27 46.52 -19.92
N LEU A 44 -3.74 45.36 -20.34
CA LEU A 44 -4.50 44.09 -20.35
C LEU A 44 -5.02 43.69 -18.96
N ASN A 45 -4.27 44.01 -17.90
CA ASN A 45 -4.64 43.76 -16.50
C ASN A 45 -5.83 44.61 -16.02
N PHE A 46 -6.32 45.56 -16.82
CA PHE A 46 -7.53 46.32 -16.54
C PHE A 46 -8.80 45.57 -16.97
N ALA A 47 -8.70 44.70 -18.00
CA ALA A 47 -9.82 43.93 -18.54
C ALA A 47 -9.82 42.47 -18.06
N PHE A 48 -8.66 41.91 -17.74
CA PHE A 48 -8.52 40.54 -17.29
C PHE A 48 -7.98 40.51 -15.86
N GLU A 49 -8.79 39.98 -14.94
CA GLU A 49 -8.32 39.55 -13.62
C GLU A 49 -7.99 38.06 -13.71
N PRO A 50 -6.70 37.69 -13.81
CA PRO A 50 -6.30 36.29 -13.88
C PRO A 50 -6.64 35.60 -12.56
N THR A 51 -7.74 34.85 -12.55
CA THR A 51 -8.08 33.97 -11.43
C THR A 51 -7.46 32.61 -11.68
N LEU A 52 -6.77 32.07 -10.66
CA LEU A 52 -6.36 30.68 -10.70
C LEU A 52 -7.62 29.82 -10.81
N PRO A 53 -7.67 28.82 -11.71
CA PRO A 53 -8.75 27.86 -11.66
C PRO A 53 -8.72 27.23 -10.27
N VAL A 54 -9.82 27.36 -9.54
CA VAL A 54 -9.99 26.69 -8.25
C VAL A 54 -9.73 25.22 -8.51
N SER A 55 -8.76 24.61 -7.82
CA SER A 55 -8.44 23.20 -8.03
C SER A 55 -9.75 22.43 -7.88
N SER A 56 -10.24 21.86 -8.99
CA SER A 56 -11.44 21.05 -8.93
C SER A 56 -11.17 19.96 -7.90
N TYR A 57 -12.08 19.87 -6.94
CA TYR A 57 -12.10 18.86 -5.90
C TYR A 57 -11.63 17.50 -6.45
N PRO A 58 -10.88 16.69 -5.67
CA PRO A 58 -10.60 15.32 -6.05
C PRO A 58 -11.94 14.69 -6.40
N GLY A 59 -12.13 14.33 -7.67
CA GLY A 59 -13.35 13.68 -8.11
C GLY A 59 -13.59 12.50 -7.18
N GLU A 60 -14.80 12.38 -6.64
CA GLU A 60 -15.20 11.22 -5.85
C GLU A 60 -14.68 9.96 -6.55
N ALA A 61 -13.76 9.25 -5.91
CA ALA A 61 -13.20 8.02 -6.44
C ALA A 61 -14.34 6.99 -6.50
N LYS A 62 -15.06 6.96 -7.64
CA LYS A 62 -16.32 6.23 -7.81
C LYS A 62 -16.19 4.70 -7.87
N SER A 63 -15.00 4.13 -7.64
CA SER A 63 -14.86 2.69 -7.49
C SER A 63 -13.60 2.36 -6.71
N GLN A 64 -13.76 1.86 -5.49
CA GLN A 64 -12.69 1.15 -4.79
C GLN A 64 -12.61 -0.26 -5.40
N VAL A 65 -11.46 -0.61 -5.95
CA VAL A 65 -11.21 -1.99 -6.40
C VAL A 65 -10.92 -2.82 -5.14
N PRO A 66 -11.73 -3.85 -4.83
CA PRO A 66 -11.50 -4.65 -3.64
C PRO A 66 -10.20 -5.45 -3.78
N LEU A 67 -9.38 -5.42 -2.73
CA LEU A 67 -8.20 -6.27 -2.63
C LEU A 67 -8.65 -7.68 -2.25
N ARG A 68 -8.22 -8.68 -3.01
CA ARG A 68 -8.56 -10.08 -2.78
C ARG A 68 -7.31 -10.93 -2.84
N LEU A 69 -7.32 -12.04 -2.10
CA LEU A 69 -6.33 -13.10 -2.27
C LEU A 69 -6.80 -14.04 -3.38
N VAL A 70 -5.91 -14.34 -4.32
CA VAL A 70 -6.12 -15.32 -5.40
C VAL A 70 -5.02 -16.36 -5.37
N ARG A 71 -5.28 -17.54 -5.96
CA ARG A 71 -4.27 -18.59 -6.10
C ARG A 71 -3.12 -18.10 -6.98
N ASP A 72 -1.91 -18.34 -6.50
CA ASP A 72 -0.68 -18.08 -7.23
C ASP A 72 -0.05 -19.40 -7.69
N THR A 73 0.60 -19.36 -8.85
CA THR A 73 1.34 -20.50 -9.43
C THR A 73 2.85 -20.29 -9.36
N ALA A 74 3.31 -19.10 -8.99
CA ALA A 74 4.72 -18.82 -8.81
C ALA A 74 5.27 -19.54 -7.56
N GLU A 75 6.41 -20.22 -7.73
CA GLU A 75 7.15 -20.79 -6.62
C GLU A 75 7.78 -19.67 -5.78
N LYS A 76 7.53 -19.68 -4.47
CA LYS A 76 8.06 -18.70 -3.52
C LYS A 76 8.62 -19.41 -2.30
N VAL A 77 9.69 -18.84 -1.73
CA VAL A 77 10.31 -19.38 -0.51
C VAL A 77 9.43 -19.08 0.69
N VAL A 78 9.02 -20.13 1.38
CA VAL A 78 8.26 -20.03 2.62
C VAL A 78 9.20 -19.61 3.77
N ASN A 79 8.81 -18.58 4.51
CA ASN A 79 9.60 -18.01 5.62
C ASN A 79 8.76 -17.69 6.87
N VAL A 80 7.46 -18.01 6.86
CA VAL A 80 6.57 -17.90 8.02
C VAL A 80 5.80 -19.20 8.26
N LEU A 81 5.69 -19.61 9.52
CA LEU A 81 4.99 -20.81 9.96
C LEU A 81 4.03 -20.44 11.10
N LEU A 82 2.77 -20.83 10.99
CA LEU A 82 1.80 -20.76 12.08
C LEU A 82 1.55 -22.16 12.64
N VAL A 83 1.78 -22.32 13.95
CA VAL A 83 1.75 -23.62 14.63
C VAL A 83 1.36 -23.45 16.11
N PRO A 84 0.74 -24.44 16.77
CA PRO A 84 0.54 -24.37 18.22
C PRO A 84 1.87 -24.27 18.98
N PHE A 85 1.92 -23.40 20.00
CA PHE A 85 3.15 -23.10 20.75
C PHE A 85 3.82 -24.33 21.35
N HIS A 86 3.03 -25.27 21.89
CA HIS A 86 3.55 -26.47 22.52
C HIS A 86 4.32 -27.39 21.54
N VAL A 87 3.91 -27.42 20.27
CA VAL A 87 4.61 -28.19 19.22
C VAL A 87 5.93 -27.50 18.88
N PHE A 88 5.89 -26.17 18.72
CA PHE A 88 7.08 -25.36 18.46
C PHE A 88 8.12 -25.45 19.58
N ALA A 89 7.69 -25.33 20.84
CA ALA A 89 8.55 -25.42 22.01
C ALA A 89 9.27 -26.78 22.09
N ARG A 90 8.56 -27.89 21.85
CA ARG A 90 9.13 -29.24 21.84
C ARG A 90 10.22 -29.40 20.79
N TRP A 91 10.01 -28.85 19.59
CA TRP A 91 11.04 -28.86 18.56
C TRP A 91 12.26 -28.04 18.96
N CYS A 92 12.05 -26.87 19.56
CA CYS A 92 13.14 -26.00 19.97
C CYS A 92 14.04 -26.59 21.06
N ASP A 93 13.51 -27.47 21.93
CA ASP A 93 14.32 -28.17 22.92
C ASP A 93 15.43 -29.01 22.26
N GLN A 94 15.09 -29.65 21.14
CA GLN A 94 15.98 -30.55 20.41
C GLN A 94 16.76 -29.86 19.28
N ALA A 95 16.31 -28.68 18.85
CA ALA A 95 16.91 -27.97 17.73
C ALA A 95 18.31 -27.40 18.06
N PRO A 96 19.26 -27.43 17.11
CA PRO A 96 20.55 -26.75 17.28
C PRO A 96 20.40 -25.23 17.47
N GLU A 97 21.24 -24.64 18.31
CA GLU A 97 21.15 -23.21 18.66
C GLU A 97 21.32 -22.28 17.44
N PHE A 98 22.20 -22.62 16.51
CA PHE A 98 22.38 -21.84 15.27
C PHE A 98 21.11 -21.77 14.40
N ARG A 99 20.21 -22.77 14.51
CA ARG A 99 18.92 -22.76 13.83
C ARG A 99 17.94 -21.84 14.55
N LEU A 100 17.91 -21.88 15.89
CA LEU A 100 17.08 -21.01 16.71
C LEU A 100 17.44 -19.54 16.49
N ASN A 101 18.73 -19.20 16.48
CA ASN A 101 19.20 -17.82 16.31
C ASN A 101 18.85 -17.17 14.95
N ARG A 102 18.26 -17.91 14.01
CA ARG A 102 17.77 -17.37 12.72
C ARG A 102 16.26 -17.14 12.71
N LEU A 103 15.58 -17.49 13.80
CA LEU A 103 14.13 -17.43 13.92
C LEU A 103 13.74 -16.36 14.95
N ARG A 104 12.61 -15.73 14.70
CA ARG A 104 11.86 -14.94 15.68
C ARG A 104 10.45 -15.49 15.76
N PHE A 105 9.81 -15.35 16.91
CA PHE A 105 8.45 -15.87 17.09
C PHE A 105 7.59 -14.92 17.91
N ALA A 106 6.29 -14.95 17.67
CA ALA A 106 5.28 -14.25 18.44
C ALA A 106 4.18 -15.25 18.81
N VAL A 107 3.67 -15.18 20.04
CA VAL A 107 2.62 -16.08 20.53
C VAL A 107 1.36 -15.28 20.81
N ARG A 108 0.25 -15.76 20.27
CA ARG A 108 -1.08 -15.20 20.48
C ARG A 108 -1.73 -15.82 21.71
N ASN A 109 -2.75 -15.15 22.25
CA ASN A 109 -3.45 -15.56 23.47
C ASN A 109 -4.10 -16.96 23.37
N ASP A 110 -4.45 -17.41 22.17
CA ASP A 110 -4.97 -18.76 21.90
C ASP A 110 -3.85 -19.83 21.78
N CYS A 111 -2.63 -19.50 22.19
CA CYS A 111 -1.44 -20.35 22.10
C CYS A 111 -1.02 -20.71 20.67
N MET A 112 -1.53 -20.03 19.65
CA MET A 112 -0.99 -20.11 18.30
C MET A 112 0.28 -19.26 18.20
N THR A 113 1.29 -19.78 17.50
CA THR A 113 2.61 -19.17 17.39
C THR A 113 2.96 -18.93 15.94
N ILE A 114 3.33 -17.70 15.65
CA ILE A 114 3.90 -17.30 14.38
C ILE A 114 5.41 -17.39 14.52
N VAL A 115 6.04 -18.19 13.68
CA VAL A 115 7.49 -18.32 13.58
C VAL A 115 7.92 -17.72 12.26
N HIS A 116 8.85 -16.78 12.30
CA HIS A 116 9.36 -16.08 11.14
C HIS A 116 10.88 -16.25 11.04
N GLY A 117 11.36 -16.64 9.87
CA GLY A 117 12.79 -16.77 9.56
C GLY A 117 13.07 -17.89 8.56
N HIS A 118 14.36 -18.15 8.32
CA HIS A 118 14.79 -19.16 7.36
C HIS A 118 16.09 -19.88 7.79
N PRO A 119 16.16 -21.22 7.70
CA PRO A 119 15.10 -22.14 7.29
C PRO A 119 14.03 -22.33 8.38
N LEU A 120 12.78 -22.58 7.97
CA LEU A 120 11.70 -22.88 8.90
C LEU A 120 11.89 -24.25 9.60
N PRO A 121 11.34 -24.41 10.82
CA PRO A 121 11.26 -25.71 11.47
C PRO A 121 10.53 -26.76 10.61
N PRO A 122 11.02 -28.00 10.50
CA PRO A 122 10.32 -29.08 9.79
C PRO A 122 9.17 -29.65 10.65
N ILE A 123 8.18 -28.80 10.96
CA ILE A 123 7.02 -29.12 11.80
C ILE A 123 5.76 -28.93 10.94
N LEU A 124 4.74 -29.76 11.18
CA LEU A 124 3.43 -29.59 10.55
C LEU A 124 2.75 -28.31 11.05
N GLY A 125 2.33 -27.45 10.13
CA GLY A 125 1.59 -26.22 10.42
C GLY A 125 1.17 -25.50 9.13
N GLU A 126 0.56 -24.33 9.27
CA GLU A 126 0.21 -23.50 8.13
C GLU A 126 1.43 -22.71 7.68
N LEU A 127 1.76 -22.83 6.39
CA LEU A 127 2.93 -22.22 5.77
C LEU A 127 2.55 -20.93 5.05
N PHE A 128 3.33 -19.89 5.30
CA PHE A 128 3.11 -18.57 4.73
C PHE A 128 4.39 -18.02 4.10
N VAL A 129 4.18 -17.16 3.11
CA VAL A 129 5.23 -16.41 2.42
C VAL A 129 5.10 -14.96 2.83
N GLU A 130 6.20 -14.36 3.23
CA GLU A 130 6.31 -12.94 3.52
C GLU A 130 6.95 -12.18 2.35
N GLN A 131 6.41 -11.01 2.05
CA GLN A 131 6.93 -10.04 1.11
C GLN A 131 6.75 -8.63 1.68
N GLU A 132 7.85 -7.97 2.06
CA GLU A 132 7.85 -6.57 2.53
C GLU A 132 6.92 -6.32 3.73
N GLY A 133 6.86 -7.26 4.67
CA GLY A 133 5.98 -7.23 5.85
C GLY A 133 4.58 -7.78 5.61
N LEU A 134 4.22 -8.15 4.38
CA LEU A 134 2.94 -8.77 4.05
C LEU A 134 3.08 -10.27 3.99
N VAL A 135 2.27 -10.97 4.77
CA VAL A 135 2.31 -12.42 4.93
C VAL A 135 1.04 -13.01 4.33
N PHE A 136 1.17 -13.97 3.44
CA PHE A 136 0.04 -14.64 2.79
C PHE A 136 0.26 -16.16 2.75
N PRO A 137 -0.81 -16.97 2.70
CA PRO A 137 -0.67 -18.41 2.72
C PRO A 137 0.10 -18.88 1.47
N ALA A 138 0.90 -19.93 1.60
CA ALA A 138 1.67 -20.46 0.48
C ALA A 138 0.74 -20.81 -0.71
N GLY A 139 1.12 -20.39 -1.92
CA GLY A 139 0.31 -20.54 -3.13
C GLY A 139 -0.81 -19.51 -3.29
N TRP A 140 -0.73 -18.37 -2.61
CA TRP A 140 -1.63 -17.23 -2.79
C TRP A 140 -0.87 -15.94 -3.13
N THR A 141 -1.58 -14.99 -3.72
CA THR A 141 -1.10 -13.64 -4.04
C THR A 141 -2.25 -12.63 -4.03
N TRP A 142 -1.91 -11.34 -4.09
CA TRP A 142 -2.87 -10.25 -4.16
C TRP A 142 -3.43 -10.04 -5.57
N SER A 143 -4.72 -9.75 -5.64
CA SER A 143 -5.40 -9.23 -6.83
C SER A 143 -6.17 -7.95 -6.47
N PRO A 144 -6.03 -6.86 -7.23
CA PRO A 144 -5.09 -6.68 -8.34
C PRO A 144 -3.62 -6.79 -7.90
N ALA A 145 -2.72 -7.02 -8.87
CA ALA A 145 -1.29 -7.16 -8.62
C ALA A 145 -0.68 -5.81 -8.21
N ILE A 146 -0.80 -5.46 -6.94
CA ILE A 146 -0.24 -4.25 -6.34
C ILE A 146 1.13 -4.59 -5.73
N PRO A 147 2.15 -3.75 -5.93
CA PRO A 147 3.44 -3.92 -5.26
C PRO A 147 3.29 -3.99 -3.74
N ALA A 148 3.95 -4.97 -3.11
CA ALA A 148 3.92 -5.15 -1.66
C ALA A 148 4.33 -3.88 -0.89
N THR A 149 5.25 -3.09 -1.43
CA THR A 149 5.69 -1.81 -0.87
C THR A 149 4.58 -0.74 -0.80
N MET A 150 3.62 -0.77 -1.71
CA MET A 150 2.47 0.14 -1.71
C MET A 150 1.44 -0.29 -0.67
N LEU A 151 1.15 -1.59 -0.59
CA LEU A 151 0.26 -2.16 0.42
C LEU A 151 0.82 -1.96 1.84
N ARG A 152 2.13 -2.11 2.03
CA ARG A 152 2.83 -1.81 3.28
C ARG A 152 2.58 -0.38 3.76
N LYS A 153 2.69 0.60 2.85
CA LYS A 153 2.41 2.01 3.15
C LYS A 153 0.94 2.26 3.47
N LEU A 154 0.04 1.62 2.71
CA LEU A 154 -1.40 1.73 2.93
C LEU A 154 -1.81 1.20 4.31
N LEU A 155 -1.20 0.09 4.73
CA LEU A 155 -1.41 -0.55 6.02
C LEU A 155 -0.56 0.04 7.16
N GLN A 156 0.25 1.08 6.86
CA GLN A 156 1.11 1.77 7.82
C GLN A 156 2.07 0.83 8.59
N LEU A 157 2.58 -0.21 7.93
CA LEU A 157 3.46 -1.19 8.56
C LEU A 157 4.88 -0.63 8.75
N GLU A 158 5.35 -0.63 9.99
CA GLU A 158 6.70 -0.23 10.36
C GLU A 158 7.74 -1.31 9.99
N GLU A 159 9.01 -1.06 10.28
CA GLU A 159 10.07 -2.03 10.06
C GLU A 159 9.95 -3.22 11.03
N GLY A 160 9.90 -4.44 10.47
CA GLY A 160 9.79 -5.67 11.24
C GLY A 160 8.36 -6.09 11.59
N ASP A 161 7.37 -5.24 11.34
CA ASP A 161 5.95 -5.59 11.46
C ASP A 161 5.54 -6.60 10.40
N LEU A 162 4.59 -7.48 10.75
CA LEU A 162 3.97 -8.40 9.83
C LEU A 162 2.46 -8.17 9.78
N CYS A 163 1.89 -8.19 8.58
CA CYS A 163 0.45 -8.22 8.38
C CYS A 163 0.08 -9.53 7.66
N ILE A 164 -0.65 -10.39 8.37
CA ILE A 164 -1.06 -11.70 7.90
C ILE A 164 -2.43 -11.60 7.25
N ALA A 165 -2.47 -11.83 5.94
CA ALA A 165 -3.69 -11.95 5.19
C ALA A 165 -4.12 -13.42 5.16
N ARG A 166 -5.36 -13.69 5.58
CA ARG A 166 -5.96 -15.03 5.47
C ARG A 166 -7.05 -14.98 4.41
N ALA A 167 -7.06 -16.01 3.57
CA ALA A 167 -8.20 -16.25 2.70
C ALA A 167 -9.30 -16.87 3.56
N ASP A 168 -10.47 -16.23 3.63
CA ASP A 168 -11.62 -16.84 4.24
C ASP A 168 -12.01 -18.10 3.43
N THR A 169 -12.49 -19.12 4.14
CA THR A 169 -12.71 -20.45 3.59
C THR A 169 -13.66 -20.36 2.39
N PRO A 170 -13.33 -20.95 1.22
CA PRO A 170 -14.24 -20.96 0.09
C PRO A 170 -15.43 -21.86 0.43
N GLY A 171 -16.53 -21.25 0.89
CA GLY A 171 -17.69 -21.98 1.39
C GLY A 171 -18.95 -21.13 1.60
N ASP A 172 -18.82 -19.84 1.90
CA ASP A 172 -19.98 -18.95 1.97
C ASP A 172 -20.05 -18.06 0.73
N SER A 173 -21.11 -18.25 -0.04
CA SER A 173 -21.46 -17.45 -1.20
C SER A 173 -21.90 -16.05 -0.75
N SER A 174 -20.94 -15.17 -0.48
CA SER A 174 -21.18 -13.74 -0.35
C SER A 174 -20.20 -12.95 -1.21
N GLU A 175 -20.73 -12.19 -2.15
CA GLU A 175 -20.01 -11.38 -3.13
C GLU A 175 -19.32 -10.16 -2.48
N SER A 176 -18.44 -10.33 -1.49
CA SER A 176 -17.43 -9.32 -1.09
C SER A 176 -16.63 -9.81 0.12
N GLU A 177 -15.80 -10.83 -0.04
CA GLU A 177 -14.92 -11.25 1.05
C GLU A 177 -13.54 -10.62 0.86
N LEU A 178 -13.35 -9.46 1.50
CA LEU A 178 -12.02 -8.91 1.74
C LEU A 178 -11.26 -9.89 2.63
N PRO A 179 -9.96 -10.11 2.42
CA PRO A 179 -9.20 -11.02 3.26
C PRO A 179 -9.15 -10.50 4.70
N THR A 180 -9.26 -11.41 5.66
CA THR A 180 -9.01 -11.09 7.07
C THR A 180 -7.54 -10.72 7.24
N LEU A 181 -7.29 -9.50 7.75
CA LEU A 181 -5.95 -8.98 8.01
C LEU A 181 -5.66 -8.99 9.52
N GLU A 182 -4.58 -9.63 9.91
CA GLU A 182 -4.07 -9.65 11.29
C GLU A 182 -2.72 -8.93 11.34
N HIS A 183 -2.63 -7.82 12.08
CA HIS A 183 -1.37 -7.09 12.29
C HIS A 183 -0.64 -7.63 13.52
N VAL A 184 0.65 -7.90 13.36
CA VAL A 184 1.56 -8.33 14.40
C VAL A 184 2.73 -7.36 14.43
N SER A 185 2.82 -6.60 15.52
CA SER A 185 3.89 -5.62 15.69
C SER A 185 5.24 -6.31 15.86
N SER A 186 6.29 -5.69 15.33
CA SER A 186 7.69 -6.06 15.55
C SER A 186 8.04 -6.26 17.03
N SER A 187 7.43 -5.47 17.92
CA SER A 187 7.61 -5.55 19.37
C SER A 187 7.08 -6.85 20.01
N GLN A 188 6.15 -7.53 19.33
CA GLN A 188 5.59 -8.81 19.79
C GLN A 188 6.50 -9.99 19.39
N PHE A 189 7.45 -9.78 18.49
CA PHE A 189 8.41 -10.79 18.10
C PHE A 189 9.57 -10.87 19.08
N VAL A 190 9.82 -12.08 19.55
CA VAL A 190 10.97 -12.41 20.40
C VAL A 190 11.97 -13.22 19.59
N HIS A 191 13.26 -12.94 19.77
CA HIS A 191 14.31 -13.76 19.16
C HIS A 191 14.25 -15.19 19.73
N CYS A 192 14.37 -16.19 18.86
CA CYS A 192 14.21 -17.57 19.27
C CYS A 192 15.45 -18.06 20.02
N GLN A 193 15.36 -18.09 21.35
CA GLN A 193 16.35 -18.64 22.27
C GLN A 193 15.64 -19.56 23.27
N ARG A 194 16.36 -20.57 23.79
CA ARG A 194 15.77 -21.51 24.78
C ARG A 194 15.25 -20.81 26.03
N SER A 195 15.96 -19.79 26.50
CA SER A 195 15.53 -18.96 27.63
C SER A 195 14.21 -18.24 27.33
N ALA A 196 14.08 -17.64 26.15
CA ALA A 196 12.87 -16.97 25.71
C ALA A 196 11.67 -17.93 25.65
N ILE A 197 11.86 -19.13 25.07
CA ILE A 197 10.81 -20.14 24.96
C ILE A 197 10.34 -20.60 26.34
N ARG A 198 11.26 -20.82 27.29
CA ARG A 198 10.93 -21.19 28.67
C ARG A 198 10.18 -20.07 29.39
N ALA A 199 10.60 -18.82 29.21
CA ALA A 199 9.92 -17.66 29.78
C ALA A 199 8.49 -17.54 29.23
N THR A 200 8.30 -17.68 27.91
CA THR A 200 6.98 -17.66 27.28
C THR A 200 6.10 -18.80 27.78
N LEU A 201 6.64 -20.01 27.95
CA LEU A 201 5.90 -21.15 28.51
C LEU A 201 5.42 -20.88 29.93
N ALA A 202 6.28 -20.30 30.78
CA ALA A 202 5.91 -19.89 32.12
C ALA A 202 4.77 -18.84 32.10
N SER A 203 4.87 -17.80 31.26
CA SER A 203 3.83 -16.78 31.14
C SER A 203 2.47 -17.35 30.68
N LEU A 204 2.46 -18.27 29.72
CA LEU A 204 1.24 -18.93 29.25
C LEU A 204 0.61 -19.78 30.36
N SER A 205 1.41 -20.50 31.16
CA SER A 205 0.91 -21.32 32.27
C SER A 205 0.26 -20.48 33.39
N MET A 206 0.79 -19.28 33.66
CA MET A 206 0.22 -18.33 34.62
C MET A 206 -1.11 -17.76 34.12
N ASN A 207 -1.20 -17.41 32.83
CA ASN A 207 -2.43 -16.88 32.24
C ASN A 207 -3.57 -17.90 32.20
N GLN A 208 -3.28 -19.19 31.97
CA GLN A 208 -4.29 -20.26 31.99
C GLN A 208 -4.81 -20.57 33.41
N SER A 209 -3.97 -20.36 34.44
CA SER A 209 -4.36 -20.57 35.84
C SER A 209 -5.19 -19.39 36.40
N GLY A 210 -5.06 -18.19 35.83
CA GLY A 210 -5.80 -16.99 36.23
C GLY A 210 -7.21 -16.86 35.64
N SER A 211 -7.53 -17.52 34.52
CA SER A 211 -8.86 -17.41 33.89
C SER A 211 -9.91 -18.39 34.45
N GLY A 212 -9.58 -19.16 35.49
CA GLY A 212 -10.48 -20.11 36.16
C GLY A 212 -11.26 -19.54 37.35
N GLY A 213 -11.17 -18.24 37.62
CA GLY A 213 -11.75 -17.58 38.80
C GLY A 213 -12.74 -16.47 38.46
N ALA A 214 -13.75 -16.78 37.64
CA ALA A 214 -14.94 -15.93 37.49
C ALA A 214 -16.14 -16.80 37.07
N GLN A 215 -16.73 -17.48 38.05
CA GLN A 215 -18.13 -17.91 38.04
C GLN A 215 -18.76 -17.49 39.35
#